data_AF-A0A957W1F0-F1
#
_entry.id   AF-A0A957W1F0-F1
#
_cell.length_a   1.000
_cell.length_b   1.000
_cell.length_c   1.000
_cell.angle_alpha   90.00
_cell.angle_beta   90.00
_cell.angle_gamma   90.00
#
_symmetry.space_group_name_H-M   'P 1'
#
loop_
_entity.id
_entity.type
_entity.pdbx_description
1 polymer ?
#
loop_
_entity_poly.entity_id
_entity_poly.type
_entity_poly.pdbx_seq_one_letter_code
_entity_poly.pdbx_strand_id
1 'polypeptide(L)'
;MRNVVLFMHISLDGFAAGPNGELDWITYDEELEKYAEGIVATVGSPLYGRVTYQMMESYWPTVFDDPSPSKHSLEHAQWIQEVPK
;
A
#
# COMPACT_ATOMS: atom_id res chain seq x y z
N MET A 1 17.65 11.07 13.90
CA MET A 1 17.27 10.97 12.47
C MET A 1 16.30 9.82 12.34
N ARG A 2 15.24 9.95 11.53
CA ARG A 2 14.32 8.83 11.25
C ARG A 2 14.89 7.99 10.10
N ASN A 3 14.67 6.69 10.14
CA ASN A 3 15.04 5.80 9.05
C ASN A 3 14.04 5.92 7.90
N VAL A 4 14.52 5.77 6.67
CA VAL A 4 13.68 5.62 5.49
C VAL A 4 13.63 4.12 5.16
N VAL A 5 12.42 3.58 5.08
CA VAL A 5 12.18 2.17 4.75
C VAL A 5 11.54 2.10 3.37
N LEU A 6 12.10 1.28 2.49
CA LEU A 6 11.54 0.99 1.18
C LEU A 6 10.85 -0.37 1.22
N PHE A 7 9.58 -0.40 0.87
CA PHE A 7 8.81 -1.61 0.62
C PHE A 7 8.15 -1.49 -0.75
N MET A 8 8.54 -2.35 -1.69
CA MET A 8 8.18 -2.26 -3.11
C MET A 8 8.16 -3.65 -3.74
N HIS A 9 7.20 -3.86 -4.65
CA HIS A 9 7.17 -5.01 -5.54
C HIS A 9 7.88 -4.66 -6.84
N ILE A 10 8.72 -5.57 -7.34
CA ILE A 10 9.45 -5.41 -8.59
C ILE A 10 9.51 -6.74 -9.32
N SER A 11 9.36 -6.71 -10.64
CA SER A 11 9.62 -7.86 -11.50
C SER A 11 11.11 -8.23 -11.48
N LEU A 12 11.42 -9.46 -11.89
CA LEU A 12 12.80 -9.96 -11.94
C LEU A 12 13.69 -9.11 -12.86
N ASP A 13 13.12 -8.56 -13.92
CA ASP A 13 13.78 -7.69 -14.89
C ASP A 13 13.72 -6.18 -14.54
N GLY A 14 13.20 -5.82 -13.36
CA GLY A 14 13.40 -4.50 -12.76
C GLY A 14 12.27 -3.49 -12.98
N PHE A 15 11.04 -3.94 -13.25
CA PHE A 15 9.88 -3.07 -13.44
C PHE A 15 8.93 -3.11 -12.24
N ALA A 16 8.43 -1.95 -11.82
CA ALA A 16 7.53 -1.83 -10.67
C ALA A 16 6.04 -1.81 -11.05
N ALA A 17 5.71 -1.75 -12.34
CA ALA A 17 4.34 -1.73 -12.86
C ALA A 17 4.31 -2.23 -14.31
N GLY A 18 3.11 -2.61 -14.77
CA GLY A 18 2.85 -2.91 -16.18
C GLY A 18 2.95 -1.68 -17.10
N PRO A 19 2.87 -1.87 -18.43
CA PRO A 19 3.04 -0.79 -19.41
C PRO A 19 2.09 0.40 -19.25
N ASN A 20 0.91 0.21 -18.64
CA ASN A 20 -0.04 1.29 -18.35
C ASN A 20 -0.20 1.56 -16.84
N GLY A 21 0.74 1.10 -16.01
CA GLY A 21 0.74 1.32 -14.57
C GLY A 21 0.00 0.24 -13.76
N GLU A 22 -0.29 -0.91 -14.37
CA GLU A 22 -1.01 -2.01 -13.74
C GLU A 22 -0.17 -2.71 -12.65
N LEU A 23 -0.87 -3.17 -11.61
CA LEU A 23 -0.31 -3.89 -10.47
C LEU A 23 -0.93 -5.29 -10.32
N ASP A 24 -1.73 -5.73 -11.30
CA ASP A 24 -2.47 -7.00 -11.32
C ASP A 24 -1.57 -8.25 -11.37
N TRP A 25 -0.31 -8.08 -11.73
CA TRP A 25 0.72 -9.12 -11.69
C TRP A 25 1.25 -9.38 -10.27
N ILE A 26 1.01 -8.48 -9.30
CA ILE A 26 1.43 -8.66 -7.91
C ILE A 26 0.48 -9.64 -7.25
N THR A 27 1.02 -10.77 -6.77
CA THR A 27 0.27 -11.68 -5.91
C THR A 27 0.40 -11.23 -4.47
N TYR A 28 -0.72 -10.98 -3.81
CA TYR A 28 -0.78 -10.53 -2.42
C TYR A 28 -1.60 -11.52 -1.61
N ASP A 29 -0.91 -12.43 -0.93
CA ASP A 29 -1.51 -13.47 -0.08
C ASP A 29 -1.40 -13.11 1.41
N GLU A 30 -1.96 -13.96 2.27
CA GLU A 30 -1.98 -13.74 3.73
C GLU A 30 -0.57 -13.67 4.36
N GLU A 31 0.42 -14.37 3.78
CA GLU A 31 1.79 -14.34 4.28
C GLU A 31 2.44 -12.98 4.00
N LEU A 32 2.31 -12.50 2.76
CA LEU A 32 2.84 -11.21 2.35
C LEU A 32 2.12 -10.06 3.05
N GLU A 33 0.80 -10.20 3.26
CA GLU A 33 -0.01 -9.27 4.02
C GLU A 33 0.55 -9.06 5.44
N LYS A 34 0.76 -10.16 6.16
CA LYS A 34 1.32 -10.14 7.51
C LYS A 34 2.73 -9.57 7.55
N TYR A 35 3.54 -9.83 6.52
CA TYR A 35 4.86 -9.24 6.39
C TYR A 35 4.79 -7.72 6.19
N ALA A 36 3.89 -7.24 5.34
CA ALA A 36 3.66 -5.82 5.10
C ALA A 36 3.17 -5.09 6.37
N GLU A 37 2.24 -5.69 7.12
CA GLU A 37 1.80 -5.17 8.42
C GLU A 37 2.97 -4.98 9.39
N GLY A 38 3.88 -5.95 9.45
CA GLY A 38 5.10 -5.86 10.25
C GLY A 38 5.97 -4.67 9.87
N ILE A 39 6.06 -4.34 8.58
CA ILE A 39 6.79 -3.16 8.10
C ILE A 39 6.05 -1.87 8.46
N VAL A 40 4.74 -1.80 8.18
CA VAL A 40 3.90 -0.62 8.45
C VAL A 40 3.95 -0.26 9.94
N ALA A 41 3.95 -1.25 10.83
CA ALA A 41 4.07 -1.04 12.28
C ALA A 41 5.40 -0.39 12.72
N THR A 42 6.43 -0.37 11.87
CA THR A 42 7.74 0.26 12.16
C THR A 42 7.86 1.69 11.66
N VAL A 43 6.91 2.18 10.84
CA VAL A 43 6.97 3.49 10.19
C VAL A 43 5.80 4.38 10.60
N GLY A 44 6.02 5.70 10.58
CA GLY A 44 5.01 6.68 10.97
C GLY A 44 4.25 7.33 9.82
N SER A 45 4.79 7.29 8.59
CA SER A 45 4.16 7.92 7.43
C SER A 45 4.67 7.30 6.13
N PRO A 46 3.79 7.03 5.15
CA PRO A 46 4.20 6.68 3.80
C PRO A 46 4.71 7.90 3.03
N LEU A 47 5.52 7.64 1.99
CA LEU A 47 5.96 8.65 1.04
C LEU A 47 5.69 8.14 -0.37
N TYR A 48 4.91 8.90 -1.15
CA TYR A 48 4.53 8.54 -2.50
C TYR A 48 4.91 9.61 -3.51
N GLY A 49 5.32 9.19 -4.70
CA GLY A 49 5.32 10.07 -5.87
C GLY A 49 3.90 10.37 -6.34
N ARG A 50 3.71 11.42 -7.16
CA ARG A 50 2.39 11.90 -7.61
C ARG A 50 1.45 10.79 -8.11
N VAL A 51 1.95 9.89 -8.96
CA VAL A 51 1.12 8.85 -9.60
C VAL A 51 0.63 7.84 -8.57
N THR A 52 1.52 7.33 -7.71
CA THR A 52 1.17 6.42 -6.62
C THR A 52 0.25 7.11 -5.61
N TYR A 53 0.50 8.38 -5.29
CA TYR A 53 -0.37 9.13 -4.39
C TYR A 53 -1.81 9.18 -4.92
N GLN A 54 -2.00 9.51 -6.20
CA GLN A 54 -3.33 9.55 -6.82
C GLN A 54 -4.02 8.18 -6.81
N MET A 55 -3.27 7.11 -7.07
CA MET A 55 -3.77 5.74 -6.99
C MET A 55 -4.25 5.40 -5.56
N MET A 56 -3.42 5.65 -4.56
CA MET A 56 -3.73 5.36 -3.14
C MET A 56 -4.93 6.18 -2.66
N GLU A 57 -4.95 7.49 -2.96
CA GLU A 57 -6.05 8.38 -2.60
C GLU A 57 -7.37 8.00 -3.29
N SER A 58 -7.31 7.41 -4.49
CA SER A 58 -8.51 6.96 -5.20
C SER A 58 -9.08 5.63 -4.68
N TYR A 59 -8.24 4.75 -4.13
CA TYR A 59 -8.63 3.40 -3.74
C TYR A 59 -8.96 3.28 -2.25
N TRP A 60 -8.05 3.68 -1.34
CA TRP A 60 -8.20 3.39 0.08
C TRP A 60 -9.47 3.98 0.72
N PRO A 61 -9.95 5.18 0.35
CA PRO A 61 -11.22 5.68 0.86
C PRO A 61 -12.42 4.79 0.51
N THR A 62 -12.40 4.06 -0.63
CA THR A 62 -13.52 3.22 -1.05
C THR A 62 -13.63 1.94 -0.20
N VAL A 63 -12.59 1.56 0.53
CA VAL A 63 -12.62 0.41 1.45
C VAL A 63 -13.64 0.61 2.57
N PHE A 64 -13.92 1.87 2.96
CA PHE A 64 -14.93 2.18 3.97
C PHE A 64 -16.38 2.00 3.47
N ASP A 65 -16.58 1.96 2.15
CA ASP A 65 -17.88 1.75 1.54
C ASP A 65 -18.17 0.26 1.24
N ASP A 66 -17.16 -0.61 1.38
CA ASP A 66 -17.32 -2.06 1.24
C ASP A 66 -18.21 -2.59 2.39
N PRO A 67 -19.29 -3.36 2.11
CA PRO A 67 -20.11 -3.96 3.15
C PRO A 67 -19.41 -5.09 3.94
N SER A 68 -18.28 -5.61 3.45
CA SER A 68 -17.54 -6.71 4.07
C SER A 68 -16.03 -6.60 3.78
N PRO A 69 -15.35 -5.51 4.20
CA PRO A 69 -13.92 -5.37 3.99
C PRO A 69 -13.17 -6.41 4.82
N SER A 70 -12.02 -6.86 4.31
CA SER A 70 -11.10 -7.61 5.16
C SER A 70 -10.62 -6.72 6.31
N LYS A 71 -10.27 -7.35 7.44
CA LYS A 71 -9.72 -6.63 8.59
C LYS A 71 -8.47 -5.83 8.20
N HIS A 72 -7.57 -6.46 7.45
CA HIS A 72 -6.34 -5.84 6.97
C HIS A 72 -6.58 -4.61 6.12
N SER A 73 -7.48 -4.72 5.13
CA SER A 73 -7.78 -3.59 4.25
C SER A 73 -8.37 -2.42 5.03
N LEU A 74 -9.24 -2.69 6.01
CA LEU A 74 -9.82 -1.65 6.86
C LEU A 74 -8.76 -0.97 7.73
N GLU A 75 -7.89 -1.74 8.39
CA GLU A 75 -6.82 -1.20 9.24
C GLU A 75 -5.82 -0.37 8.43
N HIS A 76 -5.45 -0.83 7.23
CA HIS A 76 -4.57 -0.06 6.35
C HIS A 76 -5.24 1.21 5.82
N ALA A 77 -6.52 1.15 5.44
CA ALA A 77 -7.28 2.33 5.00
C ALA A 77 -7.34 3.40 6.10
N GLN A 78 -7.59 2.98 7.35
CA GLN A 78 -7.58 3.88 8.53
C GLN A 78 -6.20 4.51 8.72
N TRP A 79 -5.13 3.73 8.68
CA TRP A 79 -3.77 4.24 8.82
C TRP A 79 -3.45 5.31 7.77
N ILE A 80 -3.79 5.08 6.50
CA ILE A 80 -3.60 6.06 5.42
C ILE A 80 -4.38 7.35 5.68
N GLN A 81 -5.61 7.26 6.21
CA GLN A 81 -6.44 8.43 6.52
C GLN A 81 -5.89 9.28 7.67
N GLU A 82 -5.30 8.65 8.68
CA GLU A 82 -4.77 9.32 9.87
C GLU A 82 -3.41 10.01 9.62
N VAL A 83 -2.69 9.61 8.57
CA VAL A 83 -1.42 10.23 8.19
C VAL A 83 -1.65 11.69 7.76
N PRO A 84 -0.91 12.66 8.35
CA PRO A 84 -0.94 14.05 7.88
C PRO A 84 -0.48 14.19 6.42
N LYS A 85 -1.26 14.91 5.60
CA LYS A 85 -1.01 15.16 4.17
C LYS A 85 -0.23 16.46 3.94
#